data_AF-A0A7S1M5F5-F1
#
_entry.id   AF-A0A7S1M5F5-F1
#
_cell.length_a   1.000
_cell.length_b   1.000
_cell.length_c   1.000
_cell.angle_alpha   90.00
_cell.angle_beta   90.00
_cell.angle_gamma   90.00
#
_symmetry.space_group_name_H-M   'P 1'
#
loop_
_entity.id
_entity.type
_entity.pdbx_description
1 polymer ?
#
loop_
_entity_poly.entity_id
_entity_poly.type
_entity_poly.pdbx_seq_one_letter_code
_entity_poly.pdbx_strand_id
1 'polypeptide(L)'
;MAMYPRAMAATSTAIMAVCLAVAVERQWRLASIDGKLLSGRNDAMPNYHHVWWAHDLLFMDSRLPRNLNMFGVHVEKAIRHSGTDLSGIWRELCPLDSDLDNFTNGEELGDPCCLWSREGRGGPFELSGRREYRRWALTHPGGNDKREDVRGIRLSPADCGSYDPARYAEDFRKFYFRRHDGPFEPTPVLVVKVISIAVFVVLLVHWARARGLLADIAPVASSKPRISGRLSFIVMLLSWVYMDLTSGMVHLVLDYLPHWIPVLGDLAKGFQHHHHDPTAIIRISWYAYVSHVHLLCPLIAAMLLFCDASRVQRLFWFWGAVFVHAFQTTHRWAHFPPEVLSWPVRFGQRSGLLLTHERHMNHHEDLEKQFTILSGYGDLLLDSAAALVPPIRYDLWLCLTVVWFLLPMALDVKFRQYFESLELARPKQGQDELGIALRNLDA
;
A
#
# COMPACT_ATOMS: atom_id res chain seq x y z
N MET A 1 1.19 -23.92 -29.10
CA MET A 1 2.03 -22.92 -28.38
C MET A 1 1.74 -21.46 -28.75
N ALA A 2 1.16 -21.11 -29.91
CA ALA A 2 1.01 -19.70 -30.35
C ALA A 2 -0.16 -18.89 -29.75
N MET A 3 -1.11 -19.48 -29.02
CA MET A 3 -2.28 -18.75 -28.48
C MET A 3 -1.98 -17.95 -27.21
N TYR A 4 -1.09 -18.43 -26.35
CA TYR A 4 -0.82 -17.83 -25.03
C TYR A 4 -0.25 -16.41 -25.06
N PRO A 5 0.70 -16.05 -25.97
CA PRO A 5 1.24 -14.70 -26.01
C PRO A 5 0.19 -13.63 -26.34
N ARG A 6 -0.83 -13.97 -27.14
CA ARG A 6 -1.87 -13.02 -27.56
C ARG A 6 -2.82 -12.67 -26.41
N ALA A 7 -3.25 -13.66 -25.63
CA ALA A 7 -4.14 -13.43 -24.49
C ALA A 7 -3.45 -12.62 -23.38
N MET A 8 -2.18 -12.93 -23.09
CA MET A 8 -1.38 -12.16 -22.14
C MET A 8 -1.18 -10.72 -22.63
N ALA A 9 -0.82 -10.53 -23.91
CA ALA A 9 -0.69 -9.19 -24.49
C ALA A 9 -1.99 -8.39 -24.38
N ALA A 10 -3.13 -8.98 -24.75
CA ALA A 10 -4.44 -8.32 -24.66
C ALA A 10 -4.80 -7.91 -23.22
N THR A 11 -4.55 -8.80 -22.25
CA THR A 11 -4.82 -8.52 -20.83
C THR A 11 -3.92 -7.40 -20.32
N SER A 12 -2.61 -7.47 -20.60
CA SER A 12 -1.67 -6.41 -20.23
C SER A 12 -2.02 -5.08 -20.89
N THR A 13 -2.41 -5.07 -22.17
CA THR A 13 -2.87 -3.87 -22.87
C THR A 13 -4.12 -3.27 -22.21
N ALA A 14 -5.10 -4.09 -21.84
CA ALA A 14 -6.30 -3.62 -21.16
C ALA A 14 -5.98 -2.95 -19.82
N ILE A 15 -5.09 -3.53 -19.02
CA ILE A 15 -4.71 -2.97 -17.72
C ILE A 15 -3.90 -1.67 -17.90
N MET A 16 -2.98 -1.64 -18.87
CA MET A 16 -2.24 -0.41 -19.17
C MET A 16 -3.13 0.71 -19.69
N ALA A 17 -4.20 0.39 -20.42
CA ALA A 17 -5.22 1.36 -20.83
C ALA A 17 -5.94 1.96 -19.62
N VAL A 18 -6.20 1.18 -18.56
CA VAL A 18 -6.74 1.69 -17.30
C VAL A 18 -5.75 2.65 -16.63
N CYS A 19 -4.47 2.29 -16.54
CA CYS A 19 -3.43 3.20 -16.00
C CYS A 19 -3.36 4.51 -16.78
N LEU A 20 -3.43 4.45 -18.12
CA LEU A 20 -3.44 5.63 -18.97
C LEU A 20 -4.68 6.48 -18.75
N ALA A 21 -5.86 5.86 -18.62
CA ALA A 21 -7.10 6.57 -18.34
C ALA A 21 -7.04 7.31 -16.99
N VAL A 22 -6.51 6.68 -15.94
CA VAL A 22 -6.27 7.32 -14.63
C VAL A 22 -5.28 8.47 -14.75
N ALA A 23 -4.20 8.32 -15.51
CA ALA A 23 -3.23 9.38 -15.73
C ALA A 23 -3.84 10.56 -16.49
N VAL A 24 -4.59 10.31 -17.57
CA VAL A 24 -5.28 11.35 -18.36
C VAL A 24 -6.30 12.09 -17.51
N GLU A 25 -7.08 11.37 -16.72
CA GLU A 25 -8.08 11.96 -15.81
C GLU A 25 -7.43 12.89 -14.79
N ARG A 26 -6.32 12.45 -14.17
CA ARG A 26 -5.55 13.28 -13.25
C ARG A 26 -5.03 14.55 -13.94
N GLN A 27 -4.46 14.42 -15.14
CA GLN A 27 -3.97 15.57 -15.91
C GLN A 27 -5.10 16.53 -16.28
N TRP A 28 -6.28 16.02 -16.62
CA TRP A 28 -7.45 16.84 -16.91
C TRP A 28 -7.92 17.63 -15.68
N ARG A 29 -7.94 17.01 -14.49
CA ARG A 29 -8.23 17.73 -13.24
C ARG A 29 -7.20 18.79 -12.94
N LEU A 30 -5.92 18.46 -13.06
CA LEU A 30 -4.86 19.46 -12.88
C LEU A 30 -5.05 20.62 -13.86
N ALA A 31 -5.32 20.36 -15.14
CA ALA A 31 -5.56 21.41 -16.13
C ALA A 31 -6.79 22.29 -15.84
N SER A 32 -7.73 21.82 -15.02
CA SER A 32 -8.92 22.59 -14.61
C SER A 32 -8.66 23.58 -13.46
N ILE A 33 -7.49 23.48 -12.82
CA ILE A 33 -7.06 24.36 -11.73
C ILE A 33 -6.11 25.41 -12.31
N ASP A 34 -6.17 26.66 -11.82
CA ASP A 34 -5.20 27.69 -12.20
C ASP A 34 -3.78 27.15 -11.94
N GLY A 35 -2.92 27.19 -12.97
CA GLY A 35 -1.55 26.66 -12.89
C GLY A 35 -0.75 27.22 -11.72
N LYS A 36 -1.04 28.46 -11.28
CA LYS A 36 -0.41 29.08 -10.11
C LYS A 36 -0.83 28.42 -8.79
N LEU A 37 -2.08 27.96 -8.69
CA LEU A 37 -2.62 27.21 -7.54
C LEU A 37 -2.05 25.79 -7.47
N LEU A 38 -1.62 25.21 -8.59
CA LEU A 38 -1.06 23.86 -8.64
C LEU A 38 0.42 23.82 -8.26
N SER A 39 1.20 24.77 -8.75
CA SER A 39 2.65 24.79 -8.57
C SER A 39 3.01 25.22 -7.15
N GLY A 40 3.23 24.26 -6.26
CA GLY A 40 3.74 24.53 -4.91
C GLY A 40 2.69 24.62 -3.81
N ARG A 41 1.42 24.27 -4.04
CA ARG A 41 0.40 24.20 -2.97
C ARG A 41 0.79 23.29 -1.81
N ASN A 42 1.45 22.18 -2.12
CA ASN A 42 1.98 21.24 -1.13
C ASN A 42 3.09 21.89 -0.27
N ASP A 43 3.77 22.88 -0.85
CA ASP A 43 4.83 23.65 -0.20
C ASP A 43 4.30 24.97 0.36
N ALA A 44 2.98 25.21 0.32
CA ALA A 44 2.32 26.44 0.74
C ALA A 44 1.46 26.26 1.99
N MET A 45 1.11 25.02 2.34
CA MET A 45 0.36 24.69 3.56
C MET A 45 0.80 23.34 4.13
N PRO A 46 0.84 23.20 5.47
CA PRO A 46 1.17 21.92 6.10
C PRO A 46 0.12 20.87 5.76
N ASN A 47 0.55 19.60 5.77
CA ASN A 47 -0.37 18.45 5.78
C ASN A 47 -1.40 18.40 4.65
N TYR A 48 -1.17 19.11 3.55
CA TYR A 48 -2.08 19.13 2.41
C TYR A 48 -2.47 17.72 1.94
N HIS A 49 -1.51 16.80 1.93
CA HIS A 49 -1.72 15.39 1.55
C HIS A 49 -2.09 14.46 2.71
N HIS A 50 -2.06 14.95 3.95
CA HIS A 50 -2.34 14.14 5.14
C HIS A 50 -3.84 14.13 5.50
N VAL A 51 -4.64 15.01 4.90
CA VAL A 51 -6.11 14.93 4.92
C VAL A 51 -6.56 14.02 3.75
N TRP A 52 -6.17 12.76 3.80
CA TRP A 52 -6.26 11.85 2.64
C TRP A 52 -7.70 11.56 2.17
N TRP A 53 -8.72 11.73 3.02
CA TRP A 53 -10.13 11.59 2.58
C TRP A 53 -10.60 12.80 1.78
N ALA A 54 -9.89 13.92 1.92
CA ALA A 54 -10.09 15.11 1.13
C ALA A 54 -9.34 14.94 -0.19
N HIS A 55 -10.07 14.52 -1.22
CA HIS A 55 -9.59 14.42 -2.60
C HIS A 55 -8.70 15.57 -3.06
N ASP A 56 -9.09 16.79 -2.68
CA ASP A 56 -8.34 18.02 -2.78
C ASP A 56 -8.92 18.98 -1.75
N LEU A 57 -8.09 19.50 -0.85
CA LEU A 57 -8.54 20.42 0.22
C LEU A 57 -9.28 21.64 -0.31
N LEU A 58 -9.13 21.99 -1.59
CA LEU A 58 -9.71 23.18 -2.19
C LEU A 58 -11.09 22.92 -2.84
N PHE A 59 -11.46 21.68 -3.14
CA PHE A 59 -12.63 21.35 -3.97
C PHE A 59 -13.57 20.38 -3.28
N MET A 60 -14.82 20.79 -3.05
CA MET A 60 -15.89 19.84 -2.68
C MET A 60 -17.30 20.26 -3.13
N ASP A 61 -17.51 21.47 -3.65
CA ASP A 61 -18.87 21.93 -3.93
C ASP A 61 -19.08 22.35 -5.38
N SER A 62 -19.72 21.46 -6.16
CA SER A 62 -20.17 21.75 -7.54
C SER A 62 -21.14 22.94 -7.66
N ARG A 63 -21.67 23.44 -6.54
CA ARG A 63 -22.57 24.60 -6.48
C ARG A 63 -21.83 25.93 -6.32
N LEU A 64 -20.54 25.91 -5.96
CA LEU A 64 -19.74 27.11 -5.78
C LEU A 64 -19.00 27.52 -7.07
N PRO A 65 -18.74 28.82 -7.29
CA PRO A 65 -18.01 29.28 -8.47
C PRO A 65 -16.68 28.56 -8.60
N ARG A 66 -16.42 27.97 -9.77
CA ARG A 66 -15.19 27.19 -10.04
C ARG A 66 -14.99 25.96 -9.14
N ASN A 67 -16.06 25.49 -8.50
CA ASN A 67 -16.12 24.29 -7.66
C ASN A 67 -15.24 24.32 -6.39
N LEU A 68 -14.82 25.51 -5.94
CA LEU A 68 -14.00 25.66 -4.74
C LEU A 68 -14.87 25.61 -3.48
N ASN A 69 -14.41 24.92 -2.43
CA ASN A 69 -14.98 25.07 -1.09
C ASN A 69 -14.50 26.39 -0.43
N MET A 70 -15.00 26.72 0.77
CA MET A 70 -14.66 27.98 1.42
C MET A 70 -13.16 28.14 1.71
N PHE A 71 -12.48 27.06 2.12
CA PHE A 71 -11.03 27.06 2.25
C PHE A 71 -10.34 27.37 0.91
N GLY A 72 -10.79 26.76 -0.18
CA GLY A 72 -10.32 27.05 -1.55
C GLY A 72 -10.52 28.50 -1.97
N VAL A 73 -11.66 29.10 -1.61
CA VAL A 73 -11.92 30.54 -1.84
C VAL A 73 -10.95 31.41 -1.05
N HIS A 74 -10.67 31.06 0.22
CA HIS A 74 -9.68 31.77 1.03
C HIS A 74 -8.27 31.65 0.46
N VAL A 75 -7.87 30.45 0.01
CA VAL A 75 -6.58 30.22 -0.66
C VAL A 75 -6.46 31.07 -1.93
N GLU A 76 -7.48 31.09 -2.78
CA GLU A 76 -7.46 31.92 -3.98
C GLU A 76 -7.30 33.40 -3.64
N LYS A 77 -8.02 33.89 -2.62
CA LYS A 77 -7.92 35.28 -2.17
C LYS A 77 -6.52 35.61 -1.64
N ALA A 78 -5.94 34.74 -0.81
CA ALA A 78 -4.59 34.92 -0.28
C ALA A 78 -3.53 34.97 -1.40
N ILE A 79 -3.65 34.11 -2.41
CA ILE A 79 -2.75 34.12 -3.58
C ILE A 79 -2.86 35.43 -4.38
N ARG A 80 -4.08 35.95 -4.55
CA ARG A 80 -4.30 37.25 -5.22
C ARG A 80 -3.66 38.40 -4.45
N HIS A 81 -3.69 38.35 -3.11
CA HIS A 81 -3.05 39.35 -2.27
C HIS A 81 -1.52 39.26 -2.26
N SER A 82 -0.96 38.04 -2.23
CA SER A 82 0.49 37.82 -2.20
C SER A 82 1.18 37.95 -3.57
N GLY A 83 0.42 38.14 -4.65
CA GLY A 83 0.90 38.34 -6.02
C GLY A 83 1.38 37.05 -6.69
N THR A 84 2.43 36.44 -6.14
CA THR A 84 2.99 35.14 -6.60
C THR A 84 3.70 34.35 -5.50
N ASP A 85 3.93 34.94 -4.32
CA ASP A 85 4.66 34.25 -3.26
C ASP A 85 3.71 33.38 -2.43
N LEU A 86 3.83 32.06 -2.63
CA LEU A 86 3.09 31.07 -1.88
C LEU A 86 3.66 30.83 -0.47
N SER A 87 4.89 31.27 -0.19
CA SER A 87 5.54 31.00 1.10
C SER A 87 4.91 31.77 2.27
N GLY A 88 4.19 32.87 1.97
CA GLY A 88 3.53 33.72 2.95
C GLY A 88 2.04 33.47 3.16
N ILE A 89 1.35 32.77 2.25
CA ILE A 89 -0.12 32.68 2.28
C ILE A 89 -0.62 31.95 3.53
N TRP A 90 0.16 31.01 4.06
CA TRP A 90 -0.24 30.25 5.24
C TRP A 90 -0.44 31.13 6.48
N ARG A 91 0.33 32.22 6.63
CA ARG A 91 0.15 33.15 7.76
C ARG A 91 -1.20 33.84 7.73
N GLU A 92 -1.75 34.07 6.54
CA GLU A 92 -3.09 34.64 6.37
C GLU A 92 -4.18 33.58 6.52
N LEU A 93 -3.94 32.36 6.03
CA LEU A 93 -4.92 31.28 6.02
C LEU A 93 -5.06 30.59 7.36
N CYS A 94 -3.95 30.31 8.03
CA CYS A 94 -3.91 29.51 9.25
C CYS A 94 -4.91 29.96 10.34
N PRO A 95 -5.05 31.26 10.69
CA PRO A 95 -5.97 31.68 11.75
C PRO A 95 -7.44 31.75 11.31
N LEU A 96 -7.75 31.52 10.03
CA LEU A 96 -9.14 31.54 9.55
C LEU A 96 -9.83 30.24 9.93
N ASP A 97 -11.10 30.33 10.30
CA ASP A 97 -12.04 29.22 10.37
C ASP A 97 -12.86 29.25 9.08
N SER A 98 -12.49 28.42 8.10
CA SER A 98 -13.02 28.58 6.74
C SER A 98 -14.40 27.94 6.55
N ASP A 99 -14.74 26.90 7.32
CA ASP A 99 -16.02 26.20 7.27
C ASP A 99 -16.95 26.52 8.46
N LEU A 100 -16.51 27.39 9.37
CA LEU A 100 -17.29 27.91 10.51
C LEU A 100 -17.62 26.84 11.55
N ASP A 101 -16.72 25.86 11.72
CA ASP A 101 -16.88 24.78 12.69
C ASP A 101 -16.27 25.09 14.08
N ASN A 102 -15.71 26.30 14.24
CA ASN A 102 -14.98 26.84 15.40
C ASN A 102 -13.54 26.33 15.55
N PHE A 103 -12.97 25.70 14.52
CA PHE A 103 -11.56 25.41 14.46
C PHE A 103 -10.88 26.26 13.40
N THR A 104 -9.67 26.70 13.70
CA THR A 104 -8.86 27.39 12.69
C THR A 104 -8.28 26.37 11.72
N ASN A 105 -8.05 26.77 10.46
CA ASN A 105 -7.36 25.96 9.45
C ASN A 105 -6.03 25.39 10.00
N GLY A 106 -5.35 26.15 10.88
CA GLY A 106 -4.18 25.70 11.62
C GLY A 106 -4.44 24.48 12.51
N GLU A 107 -5.47 24.49 13.34
CA GLU A 107 -5.81 23.36 14.22
C GLU A 107 -6.18 22.09 13.45
N GLU A 108 -6.84 22.28 12.31
CA GLU A 108 -7.32 21.22 11.44
C GLU A 108 -6.21 20.60 10.59
N LEU A 109 -5.35 21.43 10.00
CA LEU A 109 -4.16 21.01 9.26
C LEU A 109 -2.94 20.83 10.16
N GLY A 110 -3.16 20.81 11.47
CA GLY A 110 -2.18 20.38 12.46
C GLY A 110 -1.12 21.41 12.82
N ASP A 111 -1.15 22.65 12.32
CA ASP A 111 -0.32 23.79 12.75
C ASP A 111 -1.15 24.82 13.57
N PRO A 112 -1.60 24.47 14.79
CA PRO A 112 -2.48 25.33 15.61
C PRO A 112 -1.85 26.65 16.03
N CYS A 113 -0.53 26.79 15.89
CA CYS A 113 0.23 27.97 16.27
C CYS A 113 0.60 28.85 15.07
N CYS A 114 0.25 28.45 13.84
CA CYS A 114 0.56 29.17 12.61
C CYS A 114 2.06 29.45 12.43
N LEU A 115 2.90 28.53 12.89
CA LEU A 115 4.36 28.66 12.84
C LEU A 115 4.98 27.97 11.64
N TRP A 116 4.20 27.19 10.89
CA TRP A 116 4.69 26.54 9.70
C TRP A 116 5.18 27.57 8.69
N SER A 117 6.35 27.31 8.12
CA SER A 117 6.92 28.11 7.04
C SER A 117 7.73 27.22 6.10
N ARG A 118 7.75 27.62 4.84
CA ARG A 118 8.54 26.94 3.81
C ARG A 118 10.06 27.13 4.00
N GLU A 119 10.48 28.30 4.50
CA GLU A 119 11.90 28.71 4.59
C GLU A 119 12.65 28.19 5.82
N GLY A 120 11.99 27.43 6.70
CA GLY A 120 12.66 26.75 7.81
C GLY A 120 13.74 25.79 7.28
N ARG A 121 15.02 26.07 7.59
CA ARG A 121 16.16 25.22 7.19
C ARG A 121 15.96 23.80 7.73
N GLY A 122 15.48 22.90 6.89
CA GLY A 122 15.29 21.49 7.22
C GLY A 122 14.14 20.88 6.44
N GLY A 123 14.47 20.37 5.25
CA GLY A 123 13.91 19.17 4.60
C GLY A 123 12.41 18.82 4.72
N PRO A 124 12.04 17.57 4.40
CA PRO A 124 10.79 16.96 4.88
C PRO A 124 10.70 17.05 6.42
N PHE A 125 9.51 16.84 6.99
CA PHE A 125 9.28 16.92 8.44
C PHE A 125 10.33 16.13 9.24
N GLU A 126 11.01 16.84 10.12
CA GLU A 126 11.88 16.25 11.13
C GLU A 126 11.33 16.67 12.49
N LEU A 127 11.12 15.71 13.39
CA LEU A 127 10.73 15.95 14.78
C LEU A 127 11.69 16.92 15.49
N SER A 128 12.95 17.00 15.04
CA SER A 128 13.99 17.92 15.51
C SER A 128 13.98 19.30 14.83
N GLY A 129 13.41 19.41 13.64
CA GLY A 129 13.59 20.55 12.73
C GLY A 129 12.39 21.48 12.58
N ARG A 130 11.18 21.05 12.97
CA ARG A 130 9.96 21.89 12.88
C ARG A 130 9.12 21.74 14.13
N ARG A 131 9.03 22.83 14.88
CA ARG A 131 8.23 22.92 16.10
C ARG A 131 6.77 23.00 15.68
N GLU A 132 5.96 22.11 16.25
CA GLU A 132 4.51 22.31 16.42
C GLU A 132 3.62 22.14 15.18
N TYR A 133 3.80 21.07 14.40
CA TYR A 133 2.64 20.57 13.65
C TYR A 133 2.41 19.05 13.69
N ARG A 134 1.16 18.68 13.94
CA ARG A 134 0.61 17.31 14.09
C ARG A 134 0.21 16.77 12.72
N ARG A 135 0.36 15.47 12.46
CA ARG A 135 0.02 14.82 11.16
C ARG A 135 -1.18 13.87 11.18
N TRP A 136 -1.78 13.69 12.35
CA TRP A 136 -2.81 12.69 12.63
C TRP A 136 -4.07 13.36 13.21
N ALA A 137 -5.22 12.70 13.10
CA ALA A 137 -6.55 13.25 13.48
C ALA A 137 -6.82 14.67 12.94
N LEU A 138 -6.39 14.92 11.70
CA LEU A 138 -6.64 16.17 10.98
C LEU A 138 -8.13 16.27 10.61
N THR A 139 -8.58 17.45 10.20
CA THR A 139 -9.92 17.65 9.62
C THR A 139 -9.80 18.43 8.32
N HIS A 140 -10.88 18.44 7.54
CA HIS A 140 -10.91 19.12 6.26
C HIS A 140 -11.35 20.58 6.48
N PRO A 141 -10.50 21.61 6.30
CA PRO A 141 -10.82 23.02 6.61
C PRO A 141 -11.90 23.70 5.76
N GLY A 142 -12.26 23.11 4.63
CA GLY A 142 -13.43 23.49 3.84
C GLY A 142 -14.62 22.53 3.95
N GLY A 143 -14.69 21.68 4.99
CA GLY A 143 -15.63 20.57 5.09
C GLY A 143 -16.42 20.63 6.39
N ASN A 144 -17.73 20.36 6.34
CA ASN A 144 -18.58 20.42 7.55
C ASN A 144 -18.34 19.24 8.54
N ASP A 145 -17.20 18.57 8.44
CA ASP A 145 -16.85 17.42 9.27
C ASP A 145 -16.37 17.94 10.63
N LYS A 146 -17.28 17.94 11.61
CA LYS A 146 -16.93 18.35 12.97
C LYS A 146 -15.75 17.52 13.47
N ARG A 147 -14.74 18.20 14.01
CA ARG A 147 -13.65 17.57 14.75
C ARG A 147 -14.17 16.54 15.73
N GLU A 148 -13.68 15.32 15.62
CA GLU A 148 -13.90 14.33 16.65
C GLU A 148 -13.18 14.76 17.92
N ASP A 149 -13.91 14.85 19.03
CA ASP A 149 -13.28 14.98 20.35
C ASP A 149 -12.49 13.69 20.64
N VAL A 150 -11.18 13.78 20.48
CA VAL A 150 -10.24 12.70 20.75
C VAL A 150 -9.98 12.68 22.25
N ARG A 151 -10.90 12.09 23.02
CA ARG A 151 -10.84 12.06 24.50
C ARG A 151 -9.44 11.72 25.02
N GLY A 152 -8.90 12.60 25.85
CA GLY A 152 -7.60 12.40 26.51
C GLY A 152 -6.38 12.69 25.62
N ILE A 153 -6.59 13.17 24.39
CA ILE A 153 -5.53 13.58 23.48
C ILE A 153 -5.65 15.07 23.22
N ARG A 154 -4.58 15.79 23.50
CA ARG A 154 -4.52 17.23 23.29
C ARG A 154 -4.08 17.48 21.85
N LEU A 155 -4.98 18.03 21.05
CA LEU A 155 -4.73 18.24 19.62
C LEU A 155 -4.05 19.58 19.27
N SER A 156 -4.03 20.51 20.22
CA SER A 156 -3.38 21.83 20.13
C SER A 156 -2.49 22.04 21.36
N PRO A 157 -1.24 22.53 21.26
CA PRO A 157 -0.31 22.61 22.38
C PRO A 157 -0.78 23.55 23.51
N ALA A 158 -0.06 23.52 24.65
CA ALA A 158 -0.28 24.43 25.80
C ALA A 158 0.07 25.87 25.50
N ASP A 159 1.22 26.02 24.86
CA ASP A 159 1.80 27.25 24.42
C ASP A 159 2.50 26.98 23.08
N CYS A 160 2.61 28.02 22.27
CA CYS A 160 3.29 27.98 20.97
C CYS A 160 4.80 28.25 21.09
N GLY A 161 5.37 28.07 22.29
CA GLY A 161 6.76 28.38 22.60
C GLY A 161 7.61 27.15 22.90
N SER A 162 6.98 26.01 23.18
CA SER A 162 7.64 24.78 23.59
C SER A 162 7.10 23.56 22.83
N TYR A 163 8.03 22.82 22.24
CA TYR A 163 7.75 21.51 21.63
C TYR A 163 8.33 20.42 22.53
N ASP A 164 7.47 19.51 22.99
CA ASP A 164 7.86 18.33 23.77
C ASP A 164 7.73 17.07 22.90
N PRO A 165 8.84 16.53 22.38
CA PRO A 165 8.82 15.32 21.54
C PRO A 165 8.30 14.10 22.28
N ALA A 166 8.55 13.98 23.59
CA ALA A 166 8.08 12.83 24.36
C ALA A 166 6.56 12.88 24.51
N ARG A 167 6.03 14.08 24.76
CA ARG A 167 4.58 14.30 24.80
C ARG A 167 3.92 14.03 23.46
N TYR A 168 4.51 14.52 22.36
CA TYR A 168 4.01 14.27 21.01
C TYR A 168 3.93 12.75 20.73
N ALA A 169 5.01 12.01 21.02
CA ALA A 169 5.06 10.57 20.82
C ALA A 169 4.01 9.83 21.68
N GLU A 170 3.79 10.29 22.92
CA GLU A 170 2.75 9.75 23.80
C GLU A 170 1.34 10.00 23.23
N ASP A 171 1.05 11.22 22.79
CA ASP A 171 -0.26 11.60 22.25
C ASP A 171 -0.52 10.88 20.91
N PHE A 172 0.48 10.74 20.05
CA PHE A 172 0.37 9.94 18.82
C PHE A 172 0.14 8.46 19.13
N ARG A 173 0.86 7.87 20.10
CA ARG A 173 0.63 6.48 20.53
C ARG A 173 -0.79 6.27 21.06
N LYS A 174 -1.32 7.24 21.82
CA LYS A 174 -2.72 7.20 22.27
C LYS A 174 -3.68 7.25 21.09
N PHE A 175 -3.41 8.08 20.08
CA PHE A 175 -4.21 8.16 18.87
C PHE A 175 -4.18 6.82 18.12
N TYR A 176 -2.99 6.25 17.92
CA TYR A 176 -2.79 4.99 17.21
C TYR A 176 -3.57 3.83 17.83
N PHE A 177 -3.59 3.75 19.17
CA PHE A 177 -4.35 2.72 19.87
C PHE A 177 -5.76 3.13 20.27
N ARG A 178 -6.22 4.32 19.84
CA ARG A 178 -7.56 4.79 20.16
C ARG A 178 -8.57 3.92 19.44
N ARG A 179 -9.46 3.31 20.22
CA ARG A 179 -10.68 2.71 19.68
C ARG A 179 -11.64 3.83 19.28
N HIS A 180 -11.94 3.93 17.99
CA HIS A 180 -13.03 4.77 17.51
C HIS A 180 -14.36 4.00 17.63
N ASP A 181 -15.40 4.61 18.21
CA ASP A 181 -16.70 3.97 18.45
C ASP A 181 -17.72 4.18 17.31
N GLY A 182 -17.29 4.81 16.21
CA GLY A 182 -18.12 5.01 15.03
C GLY A 182 -18.54 3.71 14.35
N PRO A 183 -19.63 3.74 13.55
CA PRO A 183 -20.04 2.60 12.77
C PRO A 183 -18.91 2.19 11.83
N PHE A 184 -18.36 1.01 12.07
CA PHE A 184 -17.53 0.37 11.07
C PHE A 184 -18.47 -0.09 9.96
N GLU A 185 -18.28 0.37 8.72
CA GLU A 185 -19.04 -0.14 7.57
C GLU A 185 -18.38 -1.44 7.07
N PRO A 186 -18.85 -2.65 7.45
CA PRO A 186 -18.38 -3.86 6.80
C PRO A 186 -18.82 -3.84 5.33
N THR A 187 -17.86 -3.99 4.43
CA THR A 187 -18.18 -4.08 3.00
C THR A 187 -19.02 -5.34 2.72
N PRO A 188 -20.23 -5.21 2.13
CA PRO A 188 -21.17 -6.32 1.90
C PRO A 188 -20.72 -7.33 0.81
N VAL A 189 -19.53 -7.18 0.23
CA VAL A 189 -19.01 -8.00 -0.87
C VAL A 189 -18.39 -9.34 -0.43
N LEU A 190 -18.85 -9.91 0.69
CA LEU A 190 -18.33 -11.19 1.21
C LEU A 190 -18.46 -12.32 0.17
N VAL A 191 -19.60 -12.41 -0.53
CA VAL A 191 -19.84 -13.45 -1.55
C VAL A 191 -18.85 -13.35 -2.71
N VAL A 192 -18.60 -12.14 -3.21
CA VAL A 192 -17.63 -11.91 -4.30
C VAL A 192 -16.24 -12.33 -3.85
N LYS A 193 -15.80 -11.96 -2.64
CA LYS A 193 -14.49 -12.35 -2.09
C LYS A 193 -14.35 -13.87 -1.98
N VAL A 194 -15.40 -14.56 -1.50
CA VAL A 194 -15.42 -16.04 -1.38
C VAL A 194 -15.34 -16.72 -2.75
N ILE A 195 -16.13 -16.26 -3.74
CA ILE A 195 -16.06 -16.79 -5.11
C ILE A 195 -14.66 -16.57 -5.68
N SER A 196 -14.11 -15.37 -5.47
CA SER A 196 -12.81 -15.00 -6.01
C SER A 196 -11.67 -15.87 -5.47
N ILE A 197 -11.63 -16.15 -4.17
CA ILE A 197 -10.63 -17.08 -3.62
C ILE A 197 -10.89 -18.52 -4.08
N ALA A 198 -12.15 -18.94 -4.24
CA ALA A 198 -12.49 -20.27 -4.73
C ALA A 198 -11.93 -20.52 -6.15
N VAL A 199 -11.99 -19.54 -7.05
CA VAL A 199 -11.37 -19.62 -8.38
C VAL A 199 -9.87 -19.92 -8.28
N PHE A 200 -9.15 -19.23 -7.39
CA PHE A 200 -7.72 -19.44 -7.20
C PHE A 200 -7.40 -20.78 -6.54
N VAL A 201 -8.22 -21.22 -5.56
CA VAL A 201 -8.09 -22.54 -4.95
C VAL A 201 -8.27 -23.66 -5.98
N VAL A 202 -9.25 -23.54 -6.89
CA VAL A 202 -9.45 -24.49 -7.99
C VAL A 202 -8.19 -24.58 -8.87
N LEU A 203 -7.58 -23.43 -9.19
CA LEU A 203 -6.32 -23.38 -9.95
C LEU A 203 -5.19 -24.10 -9.20
N LEU A 204 -5.01 -23.84 -7.90
CA LEU A 204 -3.99 -24.50 -7.08
C LEU A 204 -4.23 -26.02 -6.98
N VAL A 205 -5.48 -26.46 -6.82
CA VAL A 205 -5.83 -27.88 -6.80
C VAL A 205 -5.54 -28.54 -8.14
N HIS A 206 -5.86 -27.87 -9.25
CA HIS A 206 -5.50 -28.33 -10.59
C HIS A 206 -3.98 -28.48 -10.72
N TRP A 207 -3.20 -27.49 -10.28
CA TRP A 207 -1.74 -27.55 -10.32
C TRP A 207 -1.15 -28.65 -9.43
N ALA A 208 -1.68 -28.83 -8.22
CA ALA A 208 -1.27 -29.87 -7.30
C ALA A 208 -1.49 -31.27 -7.89
N ARG A 209 -2.68 -31.51 -8.47
CA ARG A 209 -3.06 -32.82 -9.02
C ARG A 209 -2.42 -33.08 -10.38
N ALA A 210 -2.50 -32.13 -11.31
CA ALA A 210 -2.16 -32.33 -12.72
C ALA A 210 -0.78 -31.80 -13.11
N ARG A 211 -0.24 -30.77 -12.45
CA ARG A 211 0.96 -30.05 -12.89
C ARG A 211 2.14 -30.09 -11.91
N GLY A 212 2.18 -31.10 -11.03
CA GLY A 212 3.35 -31.42 -10.21
C GLY A 212 3.59 -30.55 -8.97
N LEU A 213 2.75 -29.53 -8.72
CA LEU A 213 2.93 -28.61 -7.58
C LEU A 213 2.94 -29.34 -6.23
N LEU A 214 2.15 -30.42 -6.08
CA LEU A 214 2.13 -31.20 -4.83
C LEU A 214 3.50 -31.80 -4.50
N ALA A 215 4.24 -32.26 -5.52
CA ALA A 215 5.59 -32.81 -5.35
C ALA A 215 6.60 -31.75 -4.89
N ASP A 216 6.35 -30.48 -5.22
CA ASP A 216 7.24 -29.37 -4.89
C ASP A 216 6.96 -28.84 -3.46
N ILE A 217 5.68 -28.71 -3.08
CA ILE A 217 5.31 -28.15 -1.76
C ILE A 217 5.25 -29.21 -0.65
N ALA A 218 4.96 -30.47 -1.00
CA ALA A 218 4.85 -31.57 -0.06
C ALA A 218 5.47 -32.84 -0.65
N PRO A 219 6.81 -32.92 -0.76
CA PRO A 219 7.50 -34.03 -1.42
C PRO A 219 7.17 -35.42 -0.86
N VAL A 220 6.85 -35.51 0.42
CA VAL A 220 6.48 -36.77 1.09
C VAL A 220 5.11 -37.29 0.63
N ALA A 221 4.25 -36.41 0.10
CA ALA A 221 2.89 -36.72 -0.32
C ALA A 221 2.76 -37.04 -1.83
N SER A 222 3.87 -37.08 -2.59
CA SER A 222 3.82 -37.30 -4.04
C SER A 222 5.05 -38.04 -4.56
N SER A 223 4.83 -39.04 -5.41
CA SER A 223 5.89 -39.77 -6.12
C SER A 223 6.38 -39.10 -7.41
N LYS A 224 5.72 -38.03 -7.86
CA LYS A 224 6.11 -37.31 -9.09
C LYS A 224 7.50 -36.69 -8.96
N PRO A 225 8.24 -36.51 -10.07
CA PRO A 225 9.50 -35.77 -10.07
C PRO A 225 9.29 -34.39 -9.43
N ARG A 226 10.25 -33.91 -8.63
CA ARG A 226 10.19 -32.63 -7.92
C ARG A 226 11.34 -31.73 -8.32
N ILE A 227 11.16 -30.42 -8.18
CA ILE A 227 12.30 -29.51 -8.26
C ILE A 227 13.26 -29.75 -7.08
N SER A 228 14.53 -29.36 -7.23
CA SER A 228 15.49 -29.48 -6.13
C SER A 228 15.04 -28.66 -4.91
N GLY A 229 15.30 -29.16 -3.70
CA GLY A 229 14.95 -28.46 -2.46
C GLY A 229 15.60 -27.07 -2.36
N ARG A 230 16.84 -26.93 -2.89
CA ARG A 230 17.53 -25.63 -2.99
C ARG A 230 16.76 -24.64 -3.86
N LEU A 231 16.32 -25.06 -5.04
CA LEU A 231 15.53 -24.19 -5.93
C LEU A 231 14.19 -23.83 -5.28
N SER A 232 13.51 -24.80 -4.66
CA SER A 232 12.26 -24.54 -3.92
C SER A 232 12.41 -23.47 -2.84
N PHE A 233 13.50 -23.55 -2.07
CA PHE A 233 13.79 -22.57 -1.03
C PHE A 233 14.10 -21.17 -1.62
N ILE A 234 14.88 -21.10 -2.70
CA ILE A 234 15.15 -19.83 -3.41
C ILE A 234 13.85 -19.21 -3.92
N VAL A 235 12.96 -20.01 -4.55
CA VAL A 235 11.67 -19.53 -5.05
C VAL A 235 10.80 -19.01 -3.92
N MET A 236 10.77 -19.69 -2.77
CA MET A 236 10.07 -19.21 -1.57
C MET A 236 10.62 -17.86 -1.10
N LEU A 237 11.94 -17.72 -0.97
CA LEU A 237 12.56 -16.45 -0.56
C LEU A 237 12.30 -15.31 -1.54
N LEU A 238 12.43 -15.57 -2.85
CA LEU A 238 12.11 -14.59 -3.89
C LEU A 238 10.64 -14.18 -3.85
N SER A 239 9.74 -15.12 -3.58
CA SER A 239 8.30 -14.83 -3.42
C SER A 239 8.05 -13.96 -2.19
N TRP A 240 8.78 -14.19 -1.10
CA TRP A 240 8.68 -13.39 0.13
C TRP A 240 9.16 -11.95 -0.10
N VAL A 241 10.35 -11.76 -0.67
CA VAL A 241 10.87 -10.42 -1.01
C VAL A 241 9.92 -9.71 -1.98
N TYR A 242 9.46 -10.43 -3.00
CA TYR A 242 8.52 -9.89 -3.97
C TYR A 242 7.21 -9.46 -3.32
N MET A 243 6.66 -10.26 -2.40
CA MET A 243 5.39 -9.94 -1.74
C MET A 243 5.52 -8.85 -0.67
N ASP A 244 6.68 -8.69 -0.03
CA ASP A 244 6.95 -7.54 0.82
C ASP A 244 6.90 -6.24 0.01
N LEU A 245 7.63 -6.17 -1.12
CA LEU A 245 7.58 -4.99 -1.99
C LEU A 245 6.19 -4.78 -2.61
N THR A 246 5.53 -5.85 -3.05
CA THR A 246 4.16 -5.80 -3.56
C THR A 246 3.21 -5.20 -2.53
N SER A 247 3.35 -5.58 -1.27
CA SER A 247 2.52 -5.06 -0.19
C SER A 247 2.68 -3.55 -0.05
N GLY A 248 3.91 -3.02 -0.13
CA GLY A 248 4.16 -1.58 -0.07
C GLY A 248 3.74 -0.82 -1.31
N MET A 249 3.90 -1.37 -2.52
CA MET A 249 3.42 -0.72 -3.75
C MET A 249 1.89 -0.60 -3.76
N VAL A 250 1.17 -1.66 -3.36
CA VAL A 250 -0.29 -1.62 -3.25
C VAL A 250 -0.73 -0.63 -2.17
N HIS A 251 -0.07 -0.65 -1.02
CA HIS A 251 -0.37 0.27 0.09
C HIS A 251 -0.18 1.73 -0.36
N LEU A 252 0.99 2.09 -0.89
CA LEU A 252 1.30 3.42 -1.44
C LEU A 252 0.24 3.87 -2.45
N VAL A 253 -0.11 3.02 -3.42
CA VAL A 253 -1.14 3.39 -4.40
C VAL A 253 -2.47 3.68 -3.71
N LEU A 254 -2.94 2.79 -2.83
CA LEU A 254 -4.26 2.92 -2.20
C LEU A 254 -4.35 4.07 -1.18
N ASP A 255 -3.23 4.47 -0.58
CA ASP A 255 -3.17 5.62 0.33
C ASP A 255 -3.41 6.95 -0.37
N TYR A 256 -3.04 7.05 -1.65
CA TYR A 256 -3.12 8.29 -2.43
C TYR A 256 -4.10 8.23 -3.59
N LEU A 257 -4.68 7.06 -3.89
CA LEU A 257 -5.64 6.92 -4.98
C LEU A 257 -6.99 7.58 -4.62
N PRO A 258 -7.60 8.34 -5.53
CA PRO A 258 -8.91 8.94 -5.27
C PRO A 258 -10.04 7.90 -5.18
N HIS A 259 -11.07 8.19 -4.35
CA HIS A 259 -12.20 7.26 -4.14
C HIS A 259 -13.16 7.16 -5.32
N TRP A 260 -13.11 8.08 -6.29
CA TRP A 260 -13.99 8.03 -7.47
C TRP A 260 -13.49 7.09 -8.57
N ILE A 261 -12.27 6.55 -8.45
CA ILE A 261 -11.76 5.59 -9.42
C ILE A 261 -12.62 4.33 -9.35
N PRO A 262 -13.31 3.91 -10.42
CA PRO A 262 -14.19 2.75 -10.35
C PRO A 262 -13.45 1.50 -9.83
N VAL A 263 -14.10 0.75 -8.94
CA VAL A 263 -13.58 -0.46 -8.27
C VAL A 263 -12.45 -0.19 -7.25
N LEU A 264 -11.40 0.53 -7.65
CA LEU A 264 -10.25 0.79 -6.78
C LEU A 264 -10.53 1.86 -5.72
N GLY A 265 -11.47 2.77 -5.97
CA GLY A 265 -11.78 3.89 -5.10
C GLY A 265 -12.34 3.48 -3.74
N ASP A 266 -13.20 2.45 -3.69
CA ASP A 266 -13.70 1.89 -2.43
C ASP A 266 -12.59 1.21 -1.63
N LEU A 267 -11.62 0.58 -2.32
CA LEU A 267 -10.43 0.01 -1.67
C LEU A 267 -9.55 1.10 -1.11
N ALA A 268 -9.29 2.15 -1.90
CA ALA A 268 -8.54 3.31 -1.48
C ALA A 268 -9.19 3.95 -0.25
N LYS A 269 -10.49 4.21 -0.28
CA LYS A 269 -11.27 4.72 0.85
C LYS A 269 -11.09 3.90 2.12
N GLY A 270 -11.07 2.57 2.03
CA GLY A 270 -10.84 1.69 3.18
C GLY A 270 -9.43 1.78 3.77
N PHE A 271 -8.40 1.80 2.91
CA PHE A 271 -6.99 1.97 3.31
C PHE A 271 -6.75 3.33 3.95
N GLN A 272 -7.29 4.34 3.31
CA GLN A 272 -7.26 5.71 3.77
C GLN A 272 -7.99 5.84 5.11
N HIS A 273 -9.22 5.36 5.24
CA HIS A 273 -9.97 5.37 6.51
C HIS A 273 -9.21 4.71 7.66
N HIS A 274 -8.40 3.70 7.37
CA HIS A 274 -7.56 3.07 8.37
C HIS A 274 -6.51 4.01 8.99
N HIS A 275 -6.06 5.06 8.30
CA HIS A 275 -5.21 6.10 8.91
C HIS A 275 -5.97 7.03 9.87
N HIS A 276 -7.30 7.12 9.74
CA HIS A 276 -8.15 7.87 10.69
C HIS A 276 -8.44 7.02 11.94
N ASP A 277 -8.73 5.74 11.71
CA ASP A 277 -8.95 4.75 12.76
C ASP A 277 -8.04 3.52 12.58
N PRO A 278 -6.79 3.61 13.10
CA PRO A 278 -5.81 2.53 13.00
C PRO A 278 -6.34 1.20 13.56
N THR A 279 -7.14 1.27 14.63
CA THR A 279 -7.67 0.09 15.31
C THR A 279 -8.80 -0.62 14.56
N ALA A 280 -9.39 -0.01 13.53
CA ALA A 280 -10.51 -0.59 12.76
C ALA A 280 -10.22 -2.03 12.31
N ILE A 281 -8.99 -2.30 11.86
CA ILE A 281 -8.62 -3.60 11.28
C ILE A 281 -8.52 -4.72 12.32
N ILE A 282 -8.27 -4.40 13.59
CA ILE A 282 -8.24 -5.38 14.68
C ILE A 282 -9.63 -5.63 15.28
N ARG A 283 -10.60 -4.75 15.03
CA ARG A 283 -11.99 -4.84 15.51
C ARG A 283 -12.88 -5.74 14.65
N ILE A 284 -12.52 -5.97 13.39
CA ILE A 284 -13.22 -6.92 12.50
C ILE A 284 -12.69 -8.34 12.61
N SER A 285 -13.43 -9.33 12.09
CA SER A 285 -12.91 -10.71 12.02
C SER A 285 -11.64 -10.79 11.17
N TRP A 286 -10.77 -11.76 11.48
CA TRP A 286 -9.55 -12.00 10.69
C TRP A 286 -9.85 -12.21 9.21
N TYR A 287 -10.88 -13.01 8.90
CA TYR A 287 -11.25 -13.28 7.52
C TYR A 287 -11.79 -12.05 6.80
N ALA A 288 -12.65 -11.23 7.44
CA ALA A 288 -13.16 -10.01 6.83
C ALA A 288 -12.03 -9.09 6.36
N TYR A 289 -10.97 -9.00 7.16
CA TYR A 289 -9.78 -8.22 6.83
C TYR A 289 -8.92 -8.89 5.75
N VAL A 290 -8.46 -10.13 5.95
CA VAL A 290 -7.55 -10.79 5.00
C VAL A 290 -8.21 -11.00 3.63
N SER A 291 -9.53 -11.15 3.57
CA SER A 291 -10.26 -11.36 2.31
C SER A 291 -10.25 -10.18 1.34
N HIS A 292 -9.75 -8.99 1.74
CA HIS A 292 -9.57 -7.87 0.80
C HIS A 292 -8.66 -8.24 -0.38
N VAL A 293 -7.64 -9.08 -0.17
CA VAL A 293 -6.73 -9.52 -1.25
C VAL A 293 -7.39 -10.49 -2.23
N HIS A 294 -8.54 -11.07 -1.86
CA HIS A 294 -9.23 -12.06 -2.70
C HIS A 294 -9.82 -11.42 -3.96
N LEU A 295 -10.14 -10.13 -3.97
CA LEU A 295 -10.73 -9.46 -5.14
C LEU A 295 -9.84 -9.56 -6.39
N LEU A 296 -8.51 -9.64 -6.23
CA LEU A 296 -7.56 -9.78 -7.34
C LEU A 296 -7.34 -11.24 -7.78
N CYS A 297 -7.80 -12.22 -7.01
CA CYS A 297 -7.57 -13.63 -7.29
C CYS A 297 -8.05 -14.09 -8.69
N PRO A 298 -9.24 -13.71 -9.20
CA PRO A 298 -9.70 -14.15 -10.52
C PRO A 298 -8.84 -13.59 -11.66
N LEU A 299 -8.43 -12.32 -11.55
CA LEU A 299 -7.58 -11.69 -12.53
C LEU A 299 -6.20 -12.38 -12.58
N ILE A 300 -5.58 -12.60 -11.42
CA ILE A 300 -4.31 -13.31 -11.32
C ILE A 300 -4.45 -14.75 -11.83
N ALA A 301 -5.50 -15.47 -11.45
CA ALA A 301 -5.75 -16.83 -11.92
C ALA A 301 -5.90 -16.90 -13.45
N ALA A 302 -6.66 -15.97 -14.04
CA ALA A 302 -6.83 -15.87 -15.49
C ALA A 302 -5.49 -15.62 -16.19
N MET A 303 -4.68 -14.68 -15.70
CA MET A 303 -3.35 -14.41 -16.25
C MET A 303 -2.44 -15.65 -16.17
N LEU A 304 -2.44 -16.36 -15.05
CA LEU A 304 -1.62 -17.56 -14.84
C LEU A 304 -2.04 -18.72 -15.74
N LEU A 305 -3.33 -18.83 -16.03
CA LEU A 305 -3.86 -19.77 -17.02
C LEU A 305 -3.45 -19.36 -18.44
N PHE A 306 -3.58 -18.08 -18.79
CA PHE A 306 -3.22 -17.58 -20.12
C PHE A 306 -1.72 -17.55 -20.39
N CYS A 307 -0.88 -17.45 -19.38
CA CYS A 307 0.56 -17.58 -19.56
C CYS A 307 1.01 -19.03 -19.61
N ASP A 308 0.17 -20.02 -19.27
CA ASP A 308 0.57 -21.43 -19.07
C ASP A 308 1.79 -21.52 -18.14
N ALA A 309 1.63 -21.03 -16.90
CA ALA A 309 2.71 -20.84 -15.95
C ALA A 309 3.62 -22.07 -15.82
N SER A 310 4.95 -21.89 -15.94
CA SER A 310 5.93 -22.96 -15.74
C SER A 310 5.88 -23.54 -14.32
N ARG A 311 6.56 -24.65 -14.05
CA ARG A 311 6.58 -25.24 -12.72
C ARG A 311 7.16 -24.30 -11.65
N VAL A 312 8.25 -23.61 -11.99
CA VAL A 312 8.89 -22.62 -11.12
C VAL A 312 7.92 -21.48 -10.83
N GLN A 313 7.22 -20.99 -11.86
CA GLN A 313 6.22 -19.94 -11.70
C GLN A 313 5.02 -20.41 -10.86
N ARG A 314 4.51 -21.63 -11.05
CA ARG A 314 3.43 -22.19 -10.21
C ARG A 314 3.83 -22.22 -8.72
N LEU A 315 5.06 -22.64 -8.44
CA LEU A 315 5.57 -22.63 -7.07
C LEU A 315 5.74 -21.21 -6.52
N PHE A 316 6.22 -20.27 -7.34
CA PHE A 316 6.32 -18.85 -6.97
C PHE A 316 4.95 -18.29 -6.58
N TRP A 317 3.92 -18.51 -7.39
CA TRP A 317 2.57 -18.01 -7.07
C TRP A 317 1.86 -18.76 -5.95
N PHE A 318 2.22 -20.03 -5.70
CA PHE A 318 1.79 -20.73 -4.48
C PHE A 318 2.34 -20.02 -3.24
N TRP A 319 3.65 -19.76 -3.17
CA TRP A 319 4.24 -19.03 -2.04
C TRP A 319 3.76 -17.58 -2.00
N GLY A 320 3.58 -16.95 -3.16
CA GLY A 320 2.95 -15.63 -3.27
C GLY A 320 1.55 -15.60 -2.63
N ALA A 321 0.73 -16.63 -2.86
CA ALA A 321 -0.57 -16.76 -2.21
C ALA A 321 -0.46 -16.99 -0.69
N VAL A 322 0.58 -17.67 -0.21
CA VAL A 322 0.83 -17.75 1.24
C VAL A 322 1.21 -16.36 1.80
N PHE A 323 2.16 -15.68 1.16
CA PHE A 323 2.68 -14.41 1.65
C PHE A 323 1.71 -13.23 1.49
N VAL A 324 0.78 -13.26 0.53
CA VAL A 324 -0.27 -12.23 0.42
C VAL A 324 -1.22 -12.26 1.61
N HIS A 325 -1.55 -13.46 2.11
CA HIS A 325 -2.33 -13.62 3.34
C HIS A 325 -1.49 -13.31 4.58
N ALA A 326 -0.21 -13.68 4.56
CA ALA A 326 0.72 -13.37 5.63
C ALA A 326 0.88 -11.86 5.82
N PHE A 327 1.09 -11.07 4.75
CA PHE A 327 1.30 -9.63 4.92
C PHE A 327 0.05 -8.91 5.43
N GLN A 328 -1.15 -9.33 5.03
CA GLN A 328 -2.37 -8.80 5.63
C GLN A 328 -2.40 -9.16 7.11
N THR A 329 -2.19 -10.43 7.44
CA THR A 329 -2.19 -10.86 8.85
C THR A 329 -1.14 -10.12 9.69
N THR A 330 0.03 -9.85 9.12
CA THR A 330 1.11 -9.12 9.78
C THR A 330 0.80 -7.63 9.96
N HIS A 331 0.20 -6.98 8.95
CA HIS A 331 -0.35 -5.63 9.07
C HIS A 331 -1.28 -5.55 10.28
N ARG A 332 -2.23 -6.48 10.38
CA ARG A 332 -3.14 -6.56 11.52
C ARG A 332 -2.41 -6.74 12.85
N TRP A 333 -1.39 -7.60 12.91
CA TRP A 333 -0.57 -7.79 14.12
C TRP A 333 0.20 -6.54 14.53
N ALA A 334 0.62 -5.70 13.59
CA ALA A 334 1.31 -4.44 13.90
C ALA A 334 0.38 -3.43 14.62
N HIS A 335 -0.94 -3.57 14.49
CA HIS A 335 -1.95 -2.74 15.18
C HIS A 335 -2.38 -3.26 16.55
N PHE A 336 -2.05 -4.50 16.89
CA PHE A 336 -2.33 -5.02 18.22
C PHE A 336 -1.32 -4.46 19.24
N PRO A 337 -1.76 -4.13 20.46
CA PRO A 337 -0.83 -3.86 21.54
C PRO A 337 0.16 -5.02 21.72
N PRO A 338 1.48 -4.78 21.82
CA PRO A 338 2.49 -5.84 21.84
C PRO A 338 2.25 -6.92 22.92
N GLU A 339 1.64 -6.55 24.03
CA GLU A 339 1.30 -7.42 25.16
C GLU A 339 0.25 -8.49 24.83
N VAL A 340 -0.60 -8.28 23.83
CA VAL A 340 -1.63 -9.27 23.44
C VAL A 340 -1.15 -10.24 22.35
N LEU A 341 0.02 -10.01 21.77
CA LEU A 341 0.58 -10.84 20.72
C LEU A 341 1.19 -12.14 21.26
N SER A 342 0.89 -13.25 20.58
CA SER A 342 1.48 -14.55 20.91
C SER A 342 3.00 -14.56 20.71
N TRP A 343 3.70 -15.45 21.42
CA TRP A 343 5.16 -15.51 21.35
C TRP A 343 5.72 -15.75 19.93
N PRO A 344 5.09 -16.53 19.02
CA PRO A 344 5.61 -16.71 17.67
C PRO A 344 5.56 -15.43 16.85
N VAL A 345 4.48 -14.64 16.99
CA VAL A 345 4.34 -13.35 16.30
C VAL A 345 5.41 -12.38 16.80
N ARG A 346 5.57 -12.26 18.13
CA ARG A 346 6.61 -11.41 18.73
C ARG A 346 8.02 -11.85 18.36
N PHE A 347 8.26 -13.15 18.17
CA PHE A 347 9.53 -13.65 17.67
C PHE A 347 9.75 -13.22 16.21
N GLY A 348 8.76 -13.42 15.35
CA GLY A 348 8.82 -13.00 13.94
C GLY A 348 9.02 -11.50 13.76
N GLN A 349 8.40 -10.67 14.61
CA GLN A 349 8.62 -9.22 14.63
C GLN A 349 10.05 -8.87 15.05
N ARG A 350 10.56 -9.48 16.13
CA ARG A 350 11.92 -9.23 16.63
C ARG A 350 13.01 -9.71 15.68
N SER A 351 12.76 -10.76 14.90
CA SER A 351 13.71 -11.27 13.90
C SER A 351 13.67 -10.51 12.58
N GLY A 352 12.74 -9.56 12.41
CA GLY A 352 12.53 -8.84 11.15
C GLY A 352 11.80 -9.66 10.08
N LEU A 353 11.32 -10.86 10.39
CA LEU A 353 10.52 -11.66 9.45
C LEU A 353 9.10 -11.11 9.27
N LEU A 354 8.58 -10.43 10.29
CA LEU A 354 7.26 -9.80 10.33
C LEU A 354 7.41 -8.31 10.67
N LEU A 355 6.53 -7.48 10.13
CA LEU A 355 6.44 -6.05 10.40
C LEU A 355 6.23 -5.78 11.89
N THR A 356 7.06 -4.91 12.45
CA THR A 356 6.94 -4.50 13.85
C THR A 356 5.86 -3.44 14.01
N HIS A 357 5.30 -3.37 15.22
CA HIS A 357 4.37 -2.31 15.60
C HIS A 357 4.99 -0.92 15.41
N GLU A 358 6.21 -0.70 15.93
CA GLU A 358 6.91 0.60 15.84
C GLU A 358 7.10 1.06 14.40
N ARG A 359 7.53 0.17 13.51
CA ARG A 359 7.75 0.51 12.11
C ARG A 359 6.46 0.92 11.41
N HIS A 360 5.37 0.20 11.65
CA HIS A 360 4.10 0.56 11.02
C HIS A 360 3.45 1.78 11.66
N MET A 361 3.65 1.99 12.96
CA MET A 361 3.23 3.22 13.66
C MET A 361 3.94 4.45 13.08
N ASN A 362 5.23 4.35 12.72
CA ASN A 362 5.94 5.44 12.05
C ASN A 362 5.35 5.79 10.67
N HIS A 363 4.82 4.80 9.93
CA HIS A 363 4.06 5.06 8.70
C HIS A 363 2.76 5.83 9.01
N HIS A 364 1.99 5.43 10.03
CA HIS A 364 0.80 6.19 10.46
C HIS A 364 1.12 7.62 10.91
N GLU A 365 2.35 7.88 11.36
CA GLU A 365 2.83 9.21 11.72
C GLU A 365 3.23 10.04 10.50
N ASP A 366 3.79 9.36 9.50
CA ASP A 366 4.32 9.93 8.26
C ASP A 366 3.94 9.05 7.08
N LEU A 367 2.79 9.38 6.49
CA LEU A 367 2.13 8.59 5.45
C LEU A 367 2.92 8.58 4.13
N GLU A 368 4.01 9.33 4.02
CA GLU A 368 4.83 9.43 2.81
C GLU A 368 5.97 8.39 2.75
N LYS A 369 6.12 7.54 3.78
CA LYS A 369 7.17 6.52 3.88
C LYS A 369 6.69 5.22 4.51
N GLN A 370 7.51 4.18 4.42
CA GLN A 370 7.32 2.90 5.14
C GLN A 370 6.02 2.15 4.80
N PHE A 371 5.75 2.00 3.51
CA PHE A 371 4.51 1.43 2.98
C PHE A 371 4.39 -0.10 3.12
N THR A 372 5.48 -0.85 3.25
CA THR A 372 5.39 -2.32 3.27
C THR A 372 4.73 -2.84 4.55
N ILE A 373 3.94 -3.91 4.41
CA ILE A 373 3.16 -4.47 5.52
C ILE A 373 3.48 -5.94 5.85
N LEU A 374 4.51 -6.53 5.21
CA LEU A 374 4.98 -7.89 5.54
C LEU A 374 6.13 -7.89 6.54
N SER A 375 7.27 -7.32 6.18
CA SER A 375 8.50 -7.31 6.98
C SER A 375 9.13 -5.94 7.08
N GLY A 376 8.95 -5.09 6.07
CA GLY A 376 9.54 -3.77 6.04
C GLY A 376 10.71 -3.62 5.06
N TYR A 377 11.35 -4.70 4.62
CA TYR A 377 12.61 -4.57 3.88
C TYR A 377 12.47 -3.84 2.55
N GLY A 378 11.31 -3.93 1.90
CA GLY A 378 11.00 -3.21 0.67
C GLY A 378 10.92 -1.69 0.83
N ASP A 379 10.74 -1.15 2.05
CA ASP A 379 10.66 0.29 2.29
C ASP A 379 11.94 1.02 1.88
N LEU A 380 13.12 0.40 2.04
CA LEU A 380 14.38 1.04 1.62
C LEU A 380 14.32 1.44 0.14
N LEU A 381 13.76 0.57 -0.71
CA LEU A 381 13.60 0.83 -2.13
C LEU A 381 12.45 1.81 -2.39
N LEU A 382 11.29 1.62 -1.72
CA LEU A 382 10.11 2.46 -1.92
C LEU A 382 10.32 3.89 -1.45
N ASP A 383 10.90 4.11 -0.27
CA ASP A 383 11.19 5.43 0.28
C ASP A 383 12.19 6.18 -0.62
N SER A 384 13.22 5.46 -1.11
CA SER A 384 14.17 6.02 -2.08
C SER A 384 13.50 6.42 -3.40
N ALA A 385 12.55 5.62 -3.89
CA ALA A 385 11.81 5.92 -5.10
C ALA A 385 10.75 7.02 -4.86
N ALA A 386 10.13 7.09 -3.69
CA ALA A 386 9.18 8.12 -3.27
C ALA A 386 9.84 9.50 -3.14
N ALA A 387 11.12 9.54 -2.74
CA ALA A 387 11.92 10.76 -2.76
C ALA A 387 12.12 11.32 -4.19
N LEU A 388 12.05 10.48 -5.22
CA LEU A 388 12.16 10.89 -6.64
C LEU A 388 10.78 11.13 -7.27
N VAL A 389 9.80 10.30 -6.93
CA VAL A 389 8.43 10.34 -7.44
C VAL A 389 7.48 10.44 -6.25
N PRO A 390 6.98 11.64 -5.91
CA PRO A 390 6.14 11.83 -4.73
C PRO A 390 4.94 10.86 -4.72
N PRO A 391 4.53 10.33 -3.56
CA PRO A 391 3.40 9.38 -3.46
C PRO A 391 2.10 9.89 -4.11
N ILE A 392 1.85 11.20 -4.09
CA ILE A 392 0.72 11.86 -4.77
C ILE A 392 0.67 11.65 -6.30
N ARG A 393 1.75 11.13 -6.91
CA ARG A 393 1.77 10.62 -8.28
C ARG A 393 1.19 9.21 -8.37
N TYR A 394 0.01 9.02 -7.77
CA TYR A 394 -0.70 7.74 -7.76
C TYR A 394 -0.91 7.17 -9.17
N ASP A 395 -0.97 8.02 -10.20
CA ASP A 395 -1.02 7.65 -11.62
C ASP A 395 0.22 6.86 -12.06
N LEU A 396 1.41 7.34 -11.70
CA LEU A 396 2.67 6.68 -12.00
C LEU A 396 2.86 5.44 -11.12
N TRP A 397 2.55 5.55 -9.84
CA TRP A 397 2.66 4.43 -8.89
C TRP A 397 1.73 3.27 -9.26
N LEU A 398 0.52 3.55 -9.71
CA LEU A 398 -0.41 2.53 -10.23
C LEU A 398 0.20 1.83 -11.46
N CYS A 399 0.76 2.59 -12.40
CA CYS A 399 1.43 2.05 -13.58
C CYS A 399 2.62 1.14 -13.20
N LEU A 400 3.49 1.62 -12.30
CA LEU A 400 4.63 0.85 -11.79
C LEU A 400 4.17 -0.43 -11.09
N THR A 401 3.10 -0.35 -10.29
CA THR A 401 2.52 -1.50 -9.59
C THR A 401 1.99 -2.55 -10.57
N VAL A 402 1.31 -2.12 -11.64
CA VAL A 402 0.88 -3.03 -12.70
C VAL A 402 2.06 -3.71 -13.39
N VAL A 403 3.10 -2.94 -13.76
CA VAL A 403 4.31 -3.51 -14.36
C VAL A 403 4.97 -4.51 -13.41
N TRP A 404 5.02 -4.20 -12.12
CA TRP A 404 5.54 -5.09 -11.08
C TRP A 404 4.75 -6.40 -10.96
N PHE A 405 3.41 -6.35 -11.02
CA PHE A 405 2.54 -7.55 -11.03
C PHE A 405 2.77 -8.43 -12.25
N LEU A 406 3.02 -7.83 -13.42
CA LEU A 406 3.25 -8.56 -14.67
C LEU A 406 4.66 -9.13 -14.80
N LEU A 407 5.63 -8.60 -14.03
CA LEU A 407 7.04 -8.95 -14.15
C LEU A 407 7.32 -10.46 -13.99
N PRO A 408 6.83 -11.19 -12.96
CA PRO A 408 7.10 -12.62 -12.84
C PRO A 408 6.57 -13.44 -14.02
N MET A 409 5.43 -13.03 -14.59
CA MET A 409 4.83 -13.70 -15.75
C MET A 409 5.62 -13.43 -17.02
N ALA A 410 6.08 -12.18 -17.21
CA ALA A 410 6.91 -11.81 -18.35
C ALA A 410 8.27 -12.53 -18.32
N LEU A 411 8.89 -12.64 -17.14
CA LEU A 411 10.12 -13.40 -16.94
C LEU A 411 9.91 -14.89 -17.22
N ASP A 412 8.80 -15.47 -16.77
CA ASP A 412 8.47 -16.86 -17.07
C ASP A 412 8.37 -17.13 -18.57
N VAL A 413 7.59 -16.32 -19.29
CA VAL A 413 7.42 -16.48 -20.74
C VAL A 413 8.75 -16.32 -21.47
N LYS A 414 9.58 -15.35 -21.06
CA LYS A 414 10.87 -15.08 -21.70
C LYS A 414 11.91 -16.18 -21.44
N PHE A 415 11.93 -16.74 -20.23
CA PHE A 415 12.97 -17.68 -19.79
C PHE A 415 12.43 -19.11 -19.58
N ARG A 416 11.27 -19.45 -20.16
CA ARG A 416 10.60 -20.74 -19.95
C ARG A 416 11.49 -21.94 -20.20
N GLN A 417 12.18 -21.96 -21.34
CA GLN A 417 13.05 -23.08 -21.70
C GLN A 417 14.16 -23.29 -20.68
N TYR A 418 14.70 -22.20 -20.13
CA TYR A 418 15.68 -22.26 -19.05
C TYR A 418 15.06 -22.84 -17.77
N PHE A 419 13.89 -22.36 -17.34
CA PHE A 419 13.22 -22.89 -16.14
C PHE A 419 12.85 -24.38 -16.29
N GLU A 420 12.35 -24.79 -17.46
CA GLU A 420 12.05 -26.20 -17.75
C GLU A 420 13.32 -27.07 -17.76
N SER A 421 14.46 -26.54 -18.23
CA SER A 421 15.74 -27.26 -18.15
C SER A 421 16.20 -27.53 -16.71
N LEU A 422 15.86 -26.65 -15.76
CA LEU A 422 16.16 -26.85 -14.34
C LEU A 422 15.32 -27.97 -13.72
N GLU A 423 14.17 -28.29 -14.30
CA GLU A 423 13.31 -29.42 -13.91
C GLU A 423 13.89 -30.77 -14.37
N LEU A 424 14.60 -30.76 -15.52
CA LEU A 424 15.16 -31.94 -16.17
C LEU A 424 16.54 -32.36 -15.64
N ALA A 425 17.03 -31.77 -14.54
CA ALA A 425 18.19 -32.27 -13.82
C ALA A 425 17.83 -33.65 -13.22
N ARG A 426 17.91 -34.66 -14.10
CA ARG A 426 17.47 -36.03 -13.90
C ARG A 426 18.11 -36.60 -12.63
N PRO A 427 17.39 -37.45 -11.87
CA PRO A 427 18.08 -38.41 -11.01
C PRO A 427 19.11 -39.12 -11.89
N LYS A 428 20.33 -39.31 -11.38
CA LYS A 428 21.43 -40.02 -12.03
C LYS A 428 21.06 -41.49 -12.30
N GLN A 429 20.05 -41.76 -13.12
CA GLN A 429 19.68 -43.10 -13.56
C GLN A 429 20.77 -43.70 -14.46
N GLY A 430 21.71 -42.89 -14.96
CA GLY A 430 22.89 -43.36 -15.69
C GLY A 430 24.11 -43.74 -14.84
N GLN A 431 24.13 -43.48 -13.52
CA GLN A 431 25.23 -43.98 -12.68
C GLN A 431 25.01 -45.44 -12.23
N ASP A 432 23.75 -45.88 -12.15
CA ASP A 432 23.46 -47.30 -11.95
C ASP A 432 23.61 -48.09 -13.25
N GLU A 433 23.29 -47.55 -14.43
CA GLU A 433 23.58 -48.27 -15.69
C GLU A 433 25.08 -48.40 -15.99
N LEU A 434 25.89 -47.38 -15.69
CA LEU A 434 27.36 -47.52 -15.80
C LEU A 434 27.92 -48.45 -14.71
N GLY A 435 27.34 -48.43 -13.50
CA GLY A 435 27.69 -49.35 -12.42
C GLY A 435 27.27 -50.80 -12.69
N ILE A 436 26.13 -51.03 -13.35
CA ILE A 436 25.63 -52.34 -13.78
C ILE A 436 26.43 -52.82 -15.01
N ALA A 437 26.74 -51.94 -15.97
CA ALA A 437 27.59 -52.28 -17.11
C ALA A 437 29.03 -52.63 -16.69
N LEU A 438 29.61 -51.91 -15.72
CA LEU A 438 30.92 -52.22 -15.18
C LEU A 438 30.91 -53.51 -14.33
N ARG A 439 29.85 -53.77 -13.54
CA ARG A 439 29.70 -55.06 -12.83
C ARG A 439 29.53 -56.27 -13.75
N ASN A 440 29.02 -56.07 -14.96
CA ASN A 440 28.90 -57.12 -15.97
C ASN A 440 30.18 -57.30 -16.82
N LEU A 441 31.18 -56.43 -16.67
CA LEU A 441 32.50 -56.58 -17.31
C LEU A 441 33.51 -57.30 -16.39
N ASP A 442 33.25 -57.34 -15.08
CA ASP A 442 34.06 -58.02 -14.07
C ASP A 442 33.54 -59.43 -13.71
N ALA A 443 32.48 -59.91 -14.36
CA ALA A 443 31.92 -61.26 -14.25
C ALA A 443 32.07 -62.00 -15.59
#